data_AF-A0A0J9SGE5-F1
#
_entry.id   AF-A0A0J9SGE5-F1
#
_cell.length_a   1.000
_cell.length_b   1.000
_cell.length_c   1.000
_cell.angle_alpha   90.00
_cell.angle_beta   90.00
_cell.angle_gamma   90.00
#
_symmetry.space_group_name_H-M   'P 1'
#
loop_
_entity.id
_entity.type
_entity.pdbx_description
1 polymer ?
#
loop_
_entity_poly.entity_id
_entity_poly.type
_entity_poly.pdbx_seq_one_letter_code
_entity_poly.pdbx_strand_id
1 'polypeptide(L)'
;MSYRTKYNFVNLCGQRKNEINNYPKETTDINDPLCNRIKEQYETCIDFKNKYTCQQVMYIFNSISSSPTSEFNDDRCKYLYYWIYQELLQKNKNYDVALKVYRSILGKYFENYDEDDNHLRKNYIHEDKDMILKNSAKLIELYDTMNNDGNTFDCDCAKKCSDLYKEFVGECYNDYDYAFCSELQSFKYKYDEKMKSIETCNGAEKILPCAIKHDVHVIIIIPMIILTILAFLVFVLYKVKLFG
;
A
#
# COMPACT_ATOMS: atom_id res chain seq x y z
N MET A 1 1.02 -13.60 17.52
CA MET A 1 1.60 -14.04 16.23
C MET A 1 1.15 -13.03 15.18
N SER A 2 2.04 -12.15 14.70
CA SER A 2 1.69 -11.20 13.64
C SER A 2 1.66 -11.98 12.32
N TYR A 3 0.48 -12.15 11.74
CA TYR A 3 0.35 -12.72 10.39
C TYR A 3 0.98 -11.74 9.39
N ARG A 4 1.87 -12.24 8.53
CA ARG A 4 2.54 -11.42 7.52
C ARG A 4 1.59 -11.20 6.34
N THR A 5 1.18 -9.97 6.08
CA THR A 5 0.31 -9.60 4.96
C THR A 5 1.13 -9.07 3.77
N LYS A 6 0.50 -9.03 2.58
CA LYS A 6 1.07 -8.43 1.35
C LYS A 6 1.40 -6.93 1.47
N TYR A 7 1.02 -6.30 2.58
CA TYR A 7 1.20 -4.88 2.89
C TYR A 7 2.16 -4.61 4.06
N ASN A 8 2.74 -5.64 4.69
CA ASN A 8 3.67 -5.48 5.81
C ASN A 8 4.90 -4.60 5.49
N PHE A 9 5.24 -4.48 4.21
CA PHE A 9 6.35 -3.68 3.71
C PHE A 9 6.20 -2.18 3.95
N VAL A 10 5.00 -1.68 4.25
CA VAL A 10 4.77 -0.24 4.43
C VAL A 10 5.61 0.33 5.59
N ASN A 11 5.95 -0.50 6.57
CA ASN A 11 6.89 -0.12 7.65
C ASN A 11 8.35 0.07 7.17
N LEU A 12 8.69 -0.41 5.96
CA LEU A 12 10.00 -0.31 5.32
C LEU A 12 10.06 0.83 4.29
N CYS A 13 8.98 1.58 4.09
CA CYS A 13 8.90 2.61 3.05
C CYS A 13 9.93 3.72 3.20
N GLY A 14 10.30 4.11 4.42
CA GLY A 14 11.40 5.06 4.63
C GLY A 14 12.74 4.56 4.07
N GLN A 15 13.03 3.25 4.20
CA GLN A 15 14.23 2.65 3.63
C GLN A 15 14.16 2.63 2.09
N ARG A 16 13.01 2.25 1.53
CA ARG A 16 12.76 2.24 0.08
C ARG A 16 12.81 3.64 -0.55
N LYS A 17 12.28 4.66 0.15
CA LYS A 17 12.37 6.08 -0.21
C LYS A 17 13.81 6.52 -0.36
N ASN A 18 14.64 6.21 0.64
CA ASN A 18 16.06 6.56 0.61
C ASN A 18 16.80 5.83 -0.52
N GLU A 19 16.52 4.55 -0.76
CA GLU A 19 17.08 3.79 -1.88
C GLU A 19 16.71 4.42 -3.23
N ILE A 20 15.43 4.73 -3.44
CA ILE A 20 14.96 5.35 -4.69
C ILE A 20 15.59 6.73 -4.91
N ASN A 21 15.62 7.56 -3.88
CA ASN A 21 16.13 8.93 -3.98
C ASN A 21 17.66 8.98 -4.15
N ASN A 22 18.38 7.95 -3.71
CA ASN A 22 19.83 7.85 -3.84
C ASN A 22 20.28 7.25 -5.19
N TYR A 23 19.35 6.78 -6.04
CA TYR A 23 19.74 6.39 -7.39
C TYR A 23 20.31 7.58 -8.16
N PRO A 24 21.46 7.40 -8.84
CA PRO A 24 22.05 8.48 -9.61
C PRO A 24 21.03 8.98 -10.63
N LYS A 25 20.93 10.30 -10.74
CA LYS A 25 20.28 10.97 -11.88
C LYS A 25 21.20 10.78 -13.08
N GLU A 26 21.29 9.55 -13.59
CA GLU A 26 22.12 9.28 -14.76
C GLU A 26 21.57 10.04 -15.96
N THR A 27 22.50 10.64 -16.71
CA THR A 27 22.27 11.52 -17.85
C THR A 27 22.29 10.74 -19.17
N THR A 28 22.00 9.44 -19.16
CA THR A 28 22.07 8.63 -20.38
C THR A 28 20.80 8.81 -21.21
N ASP A 29 20.95 9.43 -22.38
CA ASP A 29 19.84 9.73 -23.30
C ASP A 29 19.22 8.47 -23.96
N ILE A 30 19.69 7.27 -23.60
CA ILE A 30 19.24 5.97 -24.16
C ILE A 30 17.71 5.80 -23.98
N ASN A 31 17.16 6.29 -22.87
CA ASN A 31 15.74 6.18 -22.55
C ASN A 31 14.91 7.40 -22.97
N ASP A 32 15.52 8.46 -23.52
CA ASP A 32 14.83 9.71 -23.89
C ASP A 32 13.72 9.51 -24.91
N PRO A 33 13.89 8.70 -25.97
CA PRO A 33 12.81 8.46 -26.93
C PRO A 33 11.57 7.82 -26.27
N LEU A 34 11.78 6.93 -25.31
CA LEU A 34 10.71 6.25 -24.59
C LEU A 34 10.03 7.20 -23.61
N CYS A 35 10.81 8.01 -22.90
CA CYS A 35 10.31 9.04 -21.99
C CYS A 35 9.51 10.13 -22.72
N ASN A 36 9.94 10.55 -23.91
CA ASN A 36 9.22 11.53 -24.72
C ASN A 36 7.85 11.01 -25.17
N ARG A 37 7.75 9.74 -25.60
CA ARG A 37 6.47 9.12 -25.97
C ARG A 37 5.48 9.06 -24.80
N ILE A 38 5.96 8.71 -23.60
CA ILE A 38 5.11 8.70 -22.39
C ILE A 38 4.67 10.12 -22.04
N LYS A 39 5.57 11.10 -22.15
CA LYS A 39 5.24 12.51 -21.92
C LYS A 39 4.16 13.00 -22.88
N GLU A 40 4.27 12.73 -24.17
CA GLU A 40 3.24 13.11 -25.16
C GLU A 40 1.87 12.51 -24.83
N GLN A 41 1.84 11.24 -24.39
CA GLN A 41 0.60 10.56 -24.05
C GLN A 41 -0.11 11.14 -22.80
N TYR A 42 0.65 11.69 -21.86
CA TYR A 42 0.14 12.10 -20.54
C TYR A 42 0.50 13.54 -20.15
N GLU A 43 0.78 14.40 -21.12
CA GLU A 43 1.28 15.77 -20.92
C GLU A 43 0.36 16.64 -20.03
N THR A 44 -0.94 16.35 -20.04
CA THR A 44 -1.93 17.05 -19.21
C THR A 44 -1.89 16.64 -17.73
N CYS A 45 -1.27 15.50 -17.41
CA CYS A 45 -1.28 14.87 -16.09
C CYS A 45 0.12 14.77 -15.47
N ILE A 46 1.15 14.58 -16.30
CA ILE A 46 2.54 14.45 -15.88
C ILE A 46 3.26 15.76 -16.10
N ASP A 47 3.85 16.27 -15.02
CA ASP A 47 4.88 17.29 -15.12
C ASP A 47 6.20 16.62 -14.78
N PHE A 48 6.91 16.18 -15.83
CA PHE A 48 8.31 15.81 -15.72
C PHE A 48 9.10 17.08 -15.44
N LYS A 49 8.99 17.60 -14.21
CA LYS A 49 9.74 18.77 -13.71
C LYS A 49 11.23 18.65 -13.97
N ASN A 50 11.69 17.42 -14.13
CA ASN A 50 13.04 17.09 -14.49
C ASN A 50 13.07 15.97 -15.54
N LYS A 51 13.84 16.16 -16.63
CA LYS A 51 14.08 15.10 -17.64
C LYS A 51 14.63 13.81 -17.01
N TYR A 52 15.33 13.93 -15.88
CA TYR A 52 15.88 12.78 -15.15
C TYR A 52 14.81 11.93 -14.46
N THR A 53 13.60 12.42 -14.21
CA THR A 53 12.58 11.68 -13.44
C THR A 53 12.12 10.41 -14.16
N CYS A 54 11.92 10.47 -15.48
CA CYS A 54 11.60 9.26 -16.26
C CYS A 54 12.81 8.30 -16.35
N GLN A 55 14.01 8.83 -16.55
CA GLN A 55 15.24 8.02 -16.61
C GLN A 55 15.51 7.31 -15.27
N GLN A 56 15.23 7.96 -14.14
CA GLN A 56 15.29 7.35 -12.81
C GLN A 56 14.32 6.18 -12.67
N VAL A 57 13.08 6.33 -13.15
CA VAL A 57 12.11 5.22 -13.16
C VAL A 57 12.64 4.05 -13.98
N MET A 58 13.20 4.30 -15.17
CA MET A 58 13.79 3.24 -16.01
C MET A 58 14.98 2.55 -15.32
N TYR A 59 15.84 3.31 -14.65
CA TYR A 59 16.97 2.76 -13.91
C TYR A 59 16.51 1.85 -12.76
N ILE A 60 15.48 2.29 -12.02
CA ILE A 60 14.89 1.50 -10.94
C ILE A 60 14.30 0.22 -11.51
N PHE A 61 13.54 0.29 -12.62
CA PHE A 61 13.03 -0.90 -13.30
C PHE A 61 14.15 -1.85 -13.72
N ASN A 62 15.23 -1.32 -14.31
CA ASN A 62 16.39 -2.13 -14.68
C ASN A 62 16.99 -2.85 -13.47
N SER A 63 17.20 -2.12 -12.37
CA SER A 63 17.74 -2.67 -11.12
C SER A 63 16.85 -3.74 -10.49
N ILE A 64 15.53 -3.56 -10.52
CA ILE A 64 14.59 -4.59 -10.04
C ILE A 64 14.63 -5.80 -11.00
N SER A 65 14.65 -5.55 -12.32
CA SER A 65 14.54 -6.58 -13.36
C SER A 65 15.76 -7.50 -13.47
N SER A 66 16.94 -6.97 -13.15
CA SER A 66 18.20 -7.71 -13.16
C SER A 66 18.42 -8.56 -11.90
N SER A 67 17.54 -8.44 -10.90
CA SER A 67 17.62 -9.19 -9.64
C SER A 67 16.66 -10.38 -9.67
N PRO A 68 16.98 -11.52 -9.02
CA PRO A 68 16.04 -12.64 -8.88
C PRO A 68 14.74 -12.20 -8.22
N THR A 69 13.60 -12.81 -8.62
CA THR A 69 12.29 -12.55 -8.01
C THR A 69 12.36 -12.72 -6.49
N SER A 70 11.99 -11.68 -5.76
CA SER A 70 11.98 -11.68 -4.30
C SER A 70 10.90 -10.75 -3.76
N GLU A 71 10.46 -10.98 -2.52
CA GLU A 71 9.56 -10.05 -1.80
C GLU A 71 10.13 -8.62 -1.77
N PHE A 72 11.47 -8.51 -1.70
CA PHE A 72 12.19 -7.25 -1.76
C PHE A 72 11.93 -6.47 -3.07
N ASN A 73 11.90 -7.17 -4.21
CA ASN A 73 11.59 -6.56 -5.50
C ASN A 73 10.12 -6.16 -5.63
N ASP A 74 9.22 -6.96 -5.06
CA ASP A 74 7.78 -6.67 -5.01
C ASP A 74 7.51 -5.34 -4.28
N ASP A 75 8.15 -5.14 -3.13
CA ASP A 75 8.02 -3.91 -2.34
C ASP A 75 8.58 -2.68 -3.08
N ARG A 76 9.67 -2.85 -3.83
CA ARG A 76 10.24 -1.78 -4.65
C ARG A 76 9.31 -1.36 -5.78
N CYS A 77 8.57 -2.30 -6.38
CA CYS A 77 7.58 -2.01 -7.41
C CYS A 77 6.40 -1.21 -6.86
N LYS A 78 5.85 -1.65 -5.71
CA LYS A 78 4.77 -0.93 -5.02
C LYS A 78 5.19 0.49 -4.63
N TYR A 79 6.41 0.65 -4.12
CA TYR A 79 6.92 1.96 -3.75
C TYR A 79 7.19 2.84 -4.98
N LEU A 80 7.70 2.28 -6.08
CA LEU A 80 7.87 3.00 -7.35
C LEU A 80 6.54 3.51 -7.88
N TYR A 81 5.48 2.70 -7.83
CA TYR A 81 4.14 3.14 -8.21
C TYR A 81 3.65 4.34 -7.37
N TYR A 82 3.82 4.30 -6.05
CA TYR A 82 3.51 5.44 -5.18
C TYR A 82 4.38 6.66 -5.50
N TRP A 83 5.66 6.47 -5.79
CA TRP A 83 6.55 7.56 -6.18
C TRP A 83 6.10 8.24 -7.48
N ILE A 84 5.62 7.48 -8.47
CA ILE A 84 4.99 8.05 -9.68
C ILE A 84 3.75 8.87 -9.31
N TYR A 85 2.88 8.33 -8.46
CA TYR A 85 1.71 9.08 -7.98
C TYR A 85 2.10 10.39 -7.31
N GLN A 86 3.15 10.38 -6.48
CA GLN A 86 3.51 11.54 -5.65
C GLN A 86 4.34 12.60 -6.39
N GLU A 87 5.33 12.17 -7.18
CA GLU A 87 6.33 13.06 -7.78
C GLU A 87 5.96 13.46 -9.22
N LEU A 88 5.37 12.55 -10.00
CA LEU A 88 5.08 12.79 -11.43
C LEU A 88 3.71 13.42 -11.67
N LEU A 89 2.71 13.13 -10.84
CA LEU A 89 1.36 13.69 -11.00
C LEU A 89 1.19 14.97 -10.17
N GLN A 90 1.41 16.12 -10.81
CA GLN A 90 1.35 17.44 -10.15
C GLN A 90 -0.05 18.08 -10.18
N LYS A 91 -0.82 17.88 -11.26
CA LYS A 91 -2.08 18.64 -11.50
C LYS A 91 -3.37 17.85 -11.27
N ASN A 92 -3.29 16.53 -11.11
CA ASN A 92 -4.43 15.64 -10.89
C ASN A 92 -3.94 14.37 -10.19
N LYS A 93 -3.55 14.48 -8.92
CA LYS A 93 -3.13 13.32 -8.12
C LYS A 93 -4.29 12.35 -8.03
N ASN A 94 -4.16 11.26 -8.76
CA ASN A 94 -5.18 10.25 -8.89
C ASN A 94 -4.50 8.90 -9.10
N TYR A 95 -4.87 7.94 -8.28
CA TYR A 95 -4.30 6.60 -8.30
C TYR A 95 -4.53 5.87 -9.65
N ASP A 96 -5.69 6.05 -10.28
CA ASP A 96 -5.96 5.44 -11.59
C ASP A 96 -5.10 6.03 -12.70
N VAL A 97 -4.86 7.35 -12.66
CA VAL A 97 -3.94 8.02 -13.59
C VAL A 97 -2.51 7.52 -13.37
N ALA A 98 -2.07 7.43 -12.11
CA ALA A 98 -0.75 6.90 -11.77
C ALA A 98 -0.57 5.48 -12.29
N LEU A 99 -1.63 4.66 -12.19
CA LEU A 99 -1.61 3.28 -12.63
C LEU A 99 -1.47 3.16 -14.14
N LYS A 100 -2.20 3.99 -14.90
CA LYS A 100 -2.07 4.07 -16.37
C LYS A 100 -0.66 4.47 -16.79
N VAL A 101 -0.06 5.45 -16.11
CA VAL A 101 1.31 5.89 -16.38
C VAL A 101 2.31 4.78 -16.04
N TYR A 102 2.21 4.19 -14.86
CA TYR A 102 3.05 3.08 -14.41
C TYR A 102 3.02 1.90 -15.39
N ARG A 103 1.83 1.53 -15.88
CA ARG A 103 1.64 0.50 -16.91
C ARG A 103 2.22 0.87 -18.25
N SER A 104 2.02 2.11 -18.71
CA SER A 104 2.58 2.56 -20.00
C SER A 104 4.10 2.48 -19.96
N ILE A 105 4.71 2.91 -18.85
CA ILE A 105 6.15 2.76 -18.63
C ILE A 105 6.58 1.29 -18.67
N LEU A 106 5.93 0.42 -17.88
CA LEU A 106 6.23 -1.02 -17.86
C LEU A 106 6.10 -1.67 -19.23
N GLY A 107 4.98 -1.44 -19.92
CA GLY A 107 4.70 -2.01 -21.22
C GLY A 107 5.71 -1.56 -22.28
N LYS A 108 6.14 -0.30 -22.23
CA LYS A 108 7.17 0.22 -23.13
C LYS A 108 8.57 -0.29 -22.80
N TYR A 109 8.91 -0.37 -21.52
CA TYR A 109 10.20 -0.91 -21.08
C TYR A 109 10.36 -2.37 -21.50
N PHE A 110 9.31 -3.17 -21.37
CA PHE A 110 9.30 -4.58 -21.72
C PHE A 110 8.79 -4.90 -23.14
N GLU A 111 8.62 -3.90 -24.01
CA GLU A 111 8.01 -4.07 -25.35
C GLU A 111 8.77 -5.09 -26.23
N ASN A 112 10.08 -5.23 -26.02
CA ASN A 112 10.95 -6.14 -26.76
C ASN A 112 11.39 -7.39 -25.97
N TYR A 113 10.81 -7.63 -24.80
CA TYR A 113 11.11 -8.80 -23.97
C TYR A 113 10.02 -9.85 -24.13
N ASP A 114 10.36 -11.14 -24.06
CA ASP A 114 9.37 -12.21 -24.01
C ASP A 114 8.59 -12.16 -22.67
N GLU A 115 7.31 -12.56 -22.70
CA GLU A 115 6.42 -12.46 -21.53
C GLU A 115 6.89 -13.29 -20.33
N ASP A 116 7.50 -14.44 -20.60
CA ASP A 116 7.95 -15.39 -19.59
C ASP A 116 9.34 -15.07 -19.02
N ASP A 117 10.08 -14.18 -19.67
CA ASP A 117 11.49 -13.91 -19.35
C ASP A 117 11.68 -12.91 -18.20
N ASN A 118 10.63 -12.18 -17.81
CA ASN A 118 10.75 -11.16 -16.77
C ASN A 118 9.67 -11.19 -15.69
N HIS A 119 10.12 -11.40 -14.46
CA HIS A 119 9.27 -11.47 -13.27
C HIS A 119 8.51 -10.16 -12.98
N LEU A 120 9.06 -8.98 -13.30
CA LEU A 120 8.34 -7.70 -13.14
C LEU A 120 7.15 -7.62 -14.07
N ARG A 121 7.36 -7.95 -15.35
CA ARG A 121 6.29 -7.91 -16.36
C ARG A 121 5.16 -8.84 -15.92
N LYS A 122 5.48 -10.08 -15.59
CA LYS A 122 4.52 -11.07 -15.10
C LYS A 122 3.77 -10.62 -13.85
N ASN A 123 4.44 -9.96 -12.91
CA ASN A 123 3.84 -9.60 -11.64
C ASN A 123 3.04 -8.30 -11.65
N TYR A 124 3.18 -7.45 -12.67
CA TYR A 124 2.62 -6.09 -12.64
C TYR A 124 1.96 -5.61 -13.93
N ILE A 125 2.00 -6.38 -15.02
CA ILE A 125 1.28 -6.02 -16.25
C ILE A 125 -0.22 -6.36 -16.16
N HIS A 126 -0.59 -7.37 -15.36
CA HIS A 126 -1.95 -7.88 -15.25
C HIS A 126 -2.85 -7.04 -14.30
N GLU A 127 -4.14 -7.00 -14.59
CA GLU A 127 -5.16 -6.20 -13.89
C GLU A 127 -5.49 -6.68 -12.48
N ASP A 128 -5.24 -7.96 -12.18
CA ASP A 128 -5.42 -8.55 -10.85
C ASP A 128 -4.52 -7.91 -9.78
N LYS A 129 -3.54 -7.10 -10.19
CA LYS A 129 -2.56 -6.43 -9.33
C LYS A 129 -2.88 -4.96 -9.08
N ASP A 130 -3.89 -4.40 -9.76
CA ASP A 130 -4.24 -2.99 -9.65
C ASP A 130 -4.68 -2.61 -8.26
N MET A 131 -5.54 -3.43 -7.66
CA MET A 131 -5.98 -3.23 -6.29
C MET A 131 -4.79 -3.26 -5.32
N ILE A 132 -3.83 -4.18 -5.52
CA ILE A 132 -2.63 -4.29 -4.67
C ILE A 132 -1.77 -3.04 -4.79
N LEU A 133 -1.50 -2.56 -6.00
CA LEU A 133 -0.72 -1.33 -6.21
C LEU A 133 -1.41 -0.12 -5.59
N LYS A 134 -2.70 0.08 -5.85
CA LYS A 134 -3.49 1.20 -5.31
C LYS A 134 -3.53 1.18 -3.79
N ASN A 135 -3.89 0.04 -3.20
CA ASN A 135 -3.96 -0.11 -1.73
C ASN A 135 -2.59 0.05 -1.08
N SER A 136 -1.54 -0.45 -1.74
CA SER A 136 -0.16 -0.21 -1.31
C SER A 136 0.15 1.28 -1.29
N ALA A 137 -0.12 2.03 -2.37
CA ALA A 137 0.16 3.46 -2.42
C ALA A 137 -0.64 4.28 -1.40
N LYS A 138 -1.92 3.93 -1.16
CA LYS A 138 -2.74 4.54 -0.10
C LYS A 138 -2.13 4.35 1.28
N LEU A 139 -1.70 3.12 1.60
CA LEU A 139 -1.03 2.86 2.87
C LEU A 139 0.29 3.64 2.97
N ILE A 140 1.09 3.67 1.89
CA ILE A 140 2.35 4.42 1.87
C ILE A 140 2.09 5.92 2.10
N GLU A 141 1.12 6.51 1.40
CA GLU A 141 0.72 7.92 1.56
C GLU A 141 0.35 8.24 3.02
N LEU A 142 -0.42 7.35 3.64
CA LEU A 142 -0.89 7.51 5.01
C LEU A 142 0.27 7.47 6.01
N TYR A 143 1.19 6.52 5.86
CA TYR A 143 2.38 6.39 6.71
C TYR A 143 3.41 7.49 6.49
N ASP A 144 3.63 7.92 5.24
CA ASP A 144 4.49 9.05 4.91
C ASP A 144 3.93 10.34 5.52
N THR A 145 2.62 10.55 5.41
CA THR A 145 1.94 11.71 6.03
C THR A 145 2.15 11.71 7.53
N MET A 146 1.96 10.57 8.21
CA MET A 146 2.16 10.44 9.66
C MET A 146 3.63 10.59 10.09
N ASN A 147 4.57 10.23 9.21
CA ASN A 147 6.00 10.41 9.47
C ASN A 147 6.43 11.88 9.33
N ASN A 148 5.64 12.70 8.62
CA ASN A 148 5.84 14.15 8.49
C ASN A 148 7.29 14.55 8.10
N ASP A 149 7.91 13.79 7.20
CA ASP A 149 9.32 13.93 6.80
C ASP A 149 10.32 13.93 7.99
N GLY A 150 9.98 13.22 9.07
CA GLY A 150 10.78 13.13 10.29
C GLY A 150 10.55 14.28 11.27
N ASN A 151 9.66 15.22 10.95
CA ASN A 151 9.25 16.28 11.86
C ASN A 151 8.29 15.74 12.93
N THR A 152 8.05 16.56 13.96
CA THR A 152 7.08 16.26 15.01
C THR A 152 5.69 16.06 14.41
N PHE A 153 4.97 15.05 14.91
CA PHE A 153 3.57 14.84 14.57
C PHE A 153 2.73 15.94 15.22
N ASP A 154 2.18 16.83 14.39
CA ASP A 154 1.43 18.00 14.83
C ASP A 154 -0.05 17.92 14.41
N CYS A 155 -0.82 18.97 14.72
CA CYS A 155 -2.25 18.99 14.43
C CYS A 155 -2.56 18.99 12.92
N ASP A 156 -1.71 19.58 12.08
CA ASP A 156 -1.96 19.61 10.64
C ASP A 156 -1.66 18.26 9.99
N CYS A 157 -0.62 17.56 10.47
CA CYS A 157 -0.38 16.15 10.17
C CYS A 157 -1.56 15.29 10.62
N ALA A 158 -2.06 15.49 11.84
CA ALA A 158 -3.18 14.73 12.38
C ALA A 158 -4.46 14.87 11.54
N LYS A 159 -4.81 16.10 11.13
CA LYS A 159 -5.96 16.34 10.23
C LYS A 159 -5.82 15.58 8.91
N LYS A 160 -4.68 15.74 8.23
CA LYS A 160 -4.42 15.07 6.95
C LYS A 160 -4.48 13.54 7.09
N CYS A 161 -3.85 12.99 8.12
CA CYS A 161 -3.94 11.56 8.42
C CYS A 161 -5.38 11.11 8.69
N SER A 162 -6.15 11.88 9.46
CA SER A 162 -7.54 11.55 9.79
C SER A 162 -8.43 11.55 8.53
N ASP A 163 -8.27 12.55 7.66
CA ASP A 163 -9.03 12.67 6.42
C ASP A 163 -8.73 11.52 5.46
N LEU A 164 -7.44 11.26 5.17
CA LEU A 164 -7.00 10.13 4.33
C LEU A 164 -7.48 8.79 4.90
N TYR A 165 -7.34 8.60 6.21
CA TYR A 165 -7.77 7.37 6.87
C TYR A 165 -9.26 7.09 6.68
N LYS A 166 -10.11 8.10 6.88
CA LYS A 166 -11.57 7.97 6.75
C LYS A 166 -11.98 7.64 5.33
N GLU A 167 -11.34 8.26 4.35
CA GLU A 167 -11.55 7.94 2.93
C GLU A 167 -11.24 6.45 2.68
N PHE A 168 -10.06 5.99 3.10
CA PHE A 168 -9.62 4.62 2.84
C PHE A 168 -10.41 3.55 3.63
N VAL A 169 -10.84 3.86 4.85
CA VAL A 169 -11.72 2.97 5.62
C VAL A 169 -13.11 2.84 5.01
N GLY A 170 -13.58 3.86 4.30
CA GLY A 170 -14.83 3.77 3.54
C GLY A 170 -14.81 2.61 2.53
N GLU A 171 -13.65 2.29 1.97
CA GLU A 171 -13.48 1.20 1.02
C GLU A 171 -13.56 -0.17 1.68
N CYS A 172 -13.10 -0.31 2.94
CA CYS A 172 -13.23 -1.55 3.72
C CYS A 172 -14.67 -2.00 3.94
N TYR A 173 -15.65 -1.13 3.71
CA TYR A 173 -17.06 -1.43 3.82
C TYR A 173 -17.70 -1.85 2.49
N ASN A 174 -17.04 -1.57 1.36
CA ASN A 174 -17.57 -1.80 0.01
C ASN A 174 -16.79 -2.87 -0.77
N ASP A 175 -15.47 -2.95 -0.58
CA ASP A 175 -14.56 -3.91 -1.21
C ASP A 175 -13.62 -4.49 -0.13
N TYR A 176 -13.70 -5.80 0.09
CA TYR A 176 -13.14 -6.43 1.28
C TYR A 176 -11.76 -7.05 1.04
N ASP A 177 -10.75 -6.19 0.82
CA ASP A 177 -9.35 -6.62 0.98
C ASP A 177 -8.99 -6.63 2.47
N TYR A 178 -9.22 -7.78 3.12
CA TYR A 178 -8.96 -7.96 4.56
C TYR A 178 -7.54 -7.54 4.97
N ALA A 179 -6.53 -7.83 4.14
CA ALA A 179 -5.15 -7.48 4.44
C ALA A 179 -4.97 -5.95 4.47
N PHE A 180 -5.60 -5.22 3.54
CA PHE A 180 -5.55 -3.76 3.50
C PHE A 180 -6.24 -3.16 4.73
N CYS A 181 -7.44 -3.65 5.05
CA CYS A 181 -8.21 -3.18 6.21
C CYS A 181 -7.54 -3.52 7.54
N SER A 182 -6.80 -4.63 7.61
CA SER A 182 -5.99 -5.00 8.78
C SER A 182 -4.79 -4.06 8.97
N GLU A 183 -4.14 -3.64 7.89
CA GLU A 183 -3.10 -2.61 7.98
C GLU A 183 -3.66 -1.24 8.37
N LEU A 184 -4.83 -0.85 7.86
CA LEU A 184 -5.52 0.36 8.32
C LEU A 184 -5.88 0.28 9.81
N GLN A 185 -6.35 -0.87 10.30
CA GLN A 185 -6.58 -1.07 11.73
C GLN A 185 -5.28 -0.91 12.53
N SER A 186 -4.16 -1.43 12.01
CA SER A 186 -2.85 -1.30 12.63
C SER A 186 -2.35 0.15 12.63
N PHE A 187 -2.57 0.89 11.55
CA PHE A 187 -2.28 2.33 11.45
C PHE A 187 -3.06 3.12 12.49
N LYS A 188 -4.36 2.84 12.65
CA LYS A 188 -5.21 3.49 13.64
C LYS A 188 -4.60 3.45 15.05
N TYR A 189 -4.09 2.30 15.48
CA TYR A 189 -3.47 2.20 16.81
C TYR A 189 -2.25 3.11 16.96
N LYS A 190 -1.43 3.25 15.90
CA LYS A 190 -0.28 4.17 15.89
C LYS A 190 -0.71 5.63 15.92
N TYR A 191 -1.72 5.99 15.12
CA TYR A 191 -2.27 7.35 15.11
C TYR A 191 -2.88 7.72 16.47
N ASP A 192 -3.72 6.87 17.04
CA ASP A 192 -4.38 7.12 18.32
C ASP A 192 -3.36 7.27 19.46
N GLU A 193 -2.26 6.52 19.40
CA GLU A 193 -1.16 6.63 20.35
C GLU A 193 -0.43 7.97 20.22
N LYS A 194 -0.10 8.40 18.99
CA LYS A 194 0.48 9.72 18.73
C LYS A 194 -0.46 10.87 19.13
N MET A 195 -1.78 10.73 18.94
CA MET A 195 -2.76 11.75 19.33
C MET A 195 -2.82 12.01 20.84
N LYS A 196 -2.29 11.11 21.69
CA LYS A 196 -2.22 11.34 23.14
C LYS A 196 -1.34 12.53 23.51
N SER A 197 -0.30 12.81 22.73
CA SER A 197 0.60 13.95 22.97
C SER A 197 0.05 15.27 22.43
N ILE A 198 -1.07 15.25 21.70
CA ILE A 198 -1.73 16.44 21.16
C ILE A 198 -2.90 16.83 22.08
N GLU A 199 -2.73 17.94 22.81
CA GLU A 199 -3.75 18.42 23.76
C GLU A 199 -5.06 18.77 23.05
N THR A 200 -4.98 19.66 22.04
CA THR A 200 -6.14 20.11 21.25
C THR A 200 -5.80 20.15 19.76
N CYS A 201 -6.67 19.58 18.94
CA CYS A 201 -6.60 19.68 17.48
C CYS A 201 -8.01 19.66 16.88
N ASN A 202 -8.53 20.85 16.56
CA ASN A 202 -9.85 20.97 15.96
C ASN A 202 -9.81 20.43 14.53
N GLY A 203 -10.71 19.51 14.20
CA GLY A 203 -10.81 18.91 12.86
C GLY A 203 -10.12 17.56 12.72
N ALA A 204 -9.36 17.09 13.72
CA ALA A 204 -8.83 15.73 13.75
C ALA A 204 -9.45 14.94 14.90
N GLU A 205 -9.90 13.72 14.63
CA GLU A 205 -10.39 12.83 15.68
C GLU A 205 -9.23 12.36 16.55
N LYS A 206 -9.41 12.34 17.89
CA LYS A 206 -8.41 11.74 18.81
C LYS A 206 -8.35 10.22 18.68
N ILE A 207 -9.45 9.60 18.27
CA ILE A 207 -9.60 8.16 18.11
C ILE A 207 -10.28 7.92 16.78
N LEU A 208 -9.59 7.27 15.84
CA LEU A 208 -10.13 6.99 14.51
C LEU A 208 -11.24 5.91 14.54
N PRO A 209 -12.11 5.80 13.53
CA PRO A 209 -13.06 4.69 13.44
C PRO A 209 -12.35 3.35 13.17
N CYS A 210 -12.97 2.22 13.53
CA CYS A 210 -12.39 0.90 13.22
C CYS A 210 -12.48 0.58 11.72
N ALA A 211 -11.35 0.14 11.14
CA ALA A 211 -11.30 -0.35 9.77
C ALA A 211 -11.94 -1.75 9.63
N ILE A 212 -11.91 -2.54 10.70
CA ILE A 212 -12.52 -3.88 10.75
C ILE A 212 -13.81 -3.79 11.56
N LYS A 213 -14.97 -3.95 10.89
CA LYS A 213 -16.30 -3.98 11.54
C LYS A 213 -16.53 -5.25 12.37
N HIS A 214 -16.02 -6.38 11.90
CA HIS A 214 -16.10 -7.65 12.60
C HIS A 214 -14.74 -8.31 12.57
N ASP A 215 -14.20 -8.58 13.75
CA ASP A 215 -12.99 -9.37 13.86
C ASP A 215 -13.33 -10.79 13.42
N VAL A 216 -12.72 -11.23 12.31
CA VAL A 216 -12.92 -12.58 11.75
C VAL A 216 -12.56 -13.63 12.79
N HIS A 217 -11.59 -13.35 13.67
CA HIS A 217 -11.28 -14.24 14.79
C HIS A 217 -12.47 -14.33 15.75
N VAL A 218 -13.13 -13.22 16.08
CA VAL A 218 -14.32 -13.23 16.94
C VAL A 218 -15.47 -13.98 16.28
N ILE A 219 -15.69 -13.79 14.97
CA ILE A 219 -16.73 -14.52 14.21
C ILE A 219 -16.47 -16.03 14.21
N ILE A 220 -15.21 -16.47 14.13
CA ILE A 220 -14.87 -17.89 14.07
C ILE A 220 -14.81 -18.52 15.47
N ILE A 221 -14.25 -17.81 16.45
CA ILE A 221 -14.01 -18.32 17.81
C ILE A 221 -15.32 -18.46 18.58
N ILE A 222 -16.26 -17.52 18.44
CA ILE A 222 -17.53 -17.56 19.19
C ILE A 222 -18.32 -18.86 18.88
N PRO A 223 -18.57 -19.24 17.61
CA PRO A 223 -19.21 -20.52 17.27
C PRO A 223 -18.44 -21.73 17.77
N MET A 224 -17.10 -21.73 17.66
CA MET A 224 -16.30 -22.85 18.17
C MET A 224 -16.47 -23.04 19.68
N ILE A 225 -16.46 -21.95 20.46
CA ILE A 225 -16.66 -22.00 21.91
C ILE A 225 -18.06 -22.53 22.23
N ILE A 226 -19.09 -22.01 21.55
CA ILE A 226 -20.49 -22.45 21.76
C ILE A 226 -20.64 -23.94 21.46
N LEU A 227 -20.10 -24.43 20.33
CA LEU A 227 -20.13 -25.85 19.97
C LEU A 227 -19.42 -26.71 21.01
N THR A 228 -18.28 -26.25 21.53
CA THR A 228 -17.52 -26.97 22.54
C THR A 228 -18.29 -27.06 23.87
N ILE A 229 -18.93 -25.96 24.29
CA ILE A 229 -19.77 -25.93 25.50
C ILE A 229 -20.98 -26.86 25.34
N LEU A 230 -21.66 -26.83 24.18
CA LEU A 230 -22.80 -27.70 23.90
C LEU A 230 -22.39 -29.18 23.91
N ALA A 231 -21.28 -29.54 23.27
CA ALA A 231 -20.77 -30.91 23.29
C ALA A 231 -20.44 -31.38 24.71
N PHE A 232 -19.83 -30.51 25.53
CA PHE A 232 -19.53 -30.80 26.93
C PHE A 232 -20.80 -31.01 27.77
N LEU A 233 -21.82 -30.16 27.60
CA LEU A 233 -23.10 -30.30 28.28
C LEU A 233 -23.80 -31.62 27.92
N VAL A 234 -23.84 -31.98 26.64
CA VAL A 234 -24.42 -33.26 26.17
C VAL A 234 -23.66 -34.44 26.77
N PHE A 235 -22.33 -34.39 26.80
CA PHE A 235 -21.50 -35.42 27.40
C PHE A 235 -21.79 -35.62 28.91
N VAL A 236 -21.88 -34.52 29.66
CA VAL A 236 -22.22 -34.58 31.10
C VAL A 236 -23.62 -35.16 31.31
N LEU A 237 -24.62 -34.71 30.55
CA LEU A 237 -26.00 -35.21 30.64
C LEU A 237 -26.09 -36.71 30.30
N TYR A 238 -25.36 -37.15 29.27
CA TYR A 238 -25.31 -38.56 28.87
C TYR A 238 -24.71 -39.43 29.98
N LYS A 239 -23.62 -38.97 30.62
CA LYS A 239 -22.99 -39.69 31.74
C LYS A 239 -23.95 -39.79 32.93
N VAL A 240 -24.61 -38.70 33.33
CA VAL A 240 -25.55 -38.73 34.46
C VAL A 240 -26.70 -39.71 34.22
N LYS A 241 -27.17 -39.86 32.98
CA LYS A 241 -28.25 -40.78 32.61
C LYS A 241 -27.84 -42.26 32.56
N LEU A 242 -26.55 -42.56 32.44
CA LEU A 242 -26.01 -43.93 32.41
C LEU A 242 -25.66 -44.49 33.79
N PHE A 243 -25.45 -43.60 34.77
CA PHE A 243 -25.02 -43.96 36.13
C PHE A 243 -26.04 -43.55 37.22
N GLY A 244 -27.22 -43.05 36.83
CA GLY A 244 -28.33 -42.66 37.70
C GLY A 244 -29.55 -43.54 37.53
#